data_AF-A0A540WFV5-F1
#
_entry.id   AF-A0A540WFV5-F1
#
_cell.length_a   1.000
_cell.length_b   1.000
_cell.length_c   1.000
_cell.angle_alpha   90.00
_cell.angle_beta   90.00
_cell.angle_gamma   90.00
#
_symmetry.space_group_name_H-M   'P 1'
#
loop_
_entity.id
_entity.type
_entity.pdbx_description
1 polymer ?
#
loop_
_entity_poly.entity_id
_entity_poly.type
_entity_poly.pdbx_seq_one_letter_code
_entity_poly.pdbx_strand_id
1 'polypeptide(L)'
;AVERLAKATQGTAVLPCGAGKSVLAVGAISRLRTQTLILVHTLDLAEQWREHVRERLGLEAGLVGAGEEEVRPVTVAVVQSLARWEEAKLDAFLGRFGLLVLDEAHHIAASAFH
;
A
#
# COMPACT_ATOMS: atom_id res chain seq x y z
N ALA A 1 -6.38 -0.21 -12.24
CA ALA A 1 -5.33 0.36 -11.36
C ALA A 1 -4.57 -0.75 -10.62
N VAL A 2 -5.23 -1.61 -9.83
CA VAL A 2 -4.57 -2.65 -9.01
C VAL A 2 -3.75 -3.66 -9.82
N GLU A 3 -4.24 -4.15 -10.95
CA GLU A 3 -3.45 -5.06 -11.80
C GLU A 3 -2.19 -4.41 -12.39
N ARG A 4 -2.22 -3.09 -12.63
CA ARG A 4 -1.05 -2.33 -13.11
C ARG A 4 -0.06 -2.12 -11.97
N LEU A 5 -0.57 -1.79 -10.78
CA LEU A 5 0.20 -1.70 -9.53
C LEU A 5 0.95 -3.01 -9.21
N ALA A 6 0.29 -4.15 -9.44
CA ALA A 6 0.87 -5.48 -9.25
C ALA A 6 1.90 -5.87 -10.33
N LYS A 7 1.85 -5.28 -11.53
CA LYS A 7 2.82 -5.52 -12.63
C LYS A 7 4.07 -4.65 -12.53
N ALA A 8 3.96 -3.45 -11.95
CA ALA A 8 5.06 -2.50 -11.81
C ALA A 8 6.00 -2.81 -10.63
N THR A 9 5.62 -3.72 -9.73
CA THR A 9 6.35 -3.98 -8.48
C THR A 9 7.08 -5.31 -8.51
N GLN A 10 8.32 -5.34 -8.00
CA GLN A 10 9.21 -6.51 -7.99
C GLN A 10 8.81 -7.58 -6.95
N GLY A 11 7.73 -7.37 -6.19
CA GLY A 11 7.21 -8.31 -5.20
C GLY A 11 5.81 -7.93 -4.72
N THR A 12 4.82 -8.77 -5.02
CA THR A 12 3.42 -8.56 -4.66
C THR A 12 3.02 -9.58 -3.60
N ALA A 13 2.75 -9.12 -2.37
CA ALA A 13 2.18 -9.96 -1.31
C ALA A 13 0.66 -9.74 -1.27
N VAL A 14 -0.10 -10.64 -1.90
CA VAL A 14 -1.57 -10.68 -1.76
C VAL A 14 -1.89 -11.51 -0.52
N LEU A 15 -2.40 -10.88 0.53
CA LEU A 15 -2.72 -11.58 1.78
C LEU A 15 -4.25 -11.58 2.00
N PRO A 16 -4.89 -12.75 2.20
CA PRO A 16 -6.32 -12.83 2.56
C PRO A 16 -6.55 -12.55 4.06
N CYS A 17 -7.64 -11.86 4.42
CA CYS A 17 -7.98 -11.46 5.80
C CYS A 17 -8.07 -12.65 6.78
N GLY A 18 -7.45 -12.46 7.96
CA GLY A 18 -7.43 -13.43 9.06
C GLY A 18 -6.13 -13.40 9.86
N ALA A 19 -6.09 -12.63 10.95
CA ALA A 19 -5.20 -12.72 12.12
C ALA A 19 -3.64 -12.68 11.98
N GLY A 20 -3.03 -12.72 10.78
CA GLY A 20 -1.57 -12.90 10.66
C GLY A 20 -0.80 -11.89 9.78
N LYS A 21 -1.47 -10.94 9.12
CA LYS A 21 -0.85 -10.12 8.06
C LYS A 21 0.19 -9.12 8.55
N SER A 22 -0.06 -8.47 9.69
CA SER A 22 0.85 -7.45 10.22
C SER A 22 2.23 -8.03 10.55
N VAL A 23 2.30 -9.26 11.05
CA VAL A 23 3.58 -9.93 11.36
C VAL A 23 4.36 -10.31 10.10
N LEU A 24 3.67 -10.75 9.04
CA LEU A 24 4.29 -11.09 7.75
C LEU A 24 4.79 -9.86 7.00
N ALA A 25 3.99 -8.77 7.00
CA ALA A 25 4.38 -7.50 6.41
C ALA A 25 5.57 -6.88 7.15
N VAL A 26 5.55 -6.85 8.49
CA VAL A 26 6.66 -6.38 9.33
C VAL A 26 7.92 -7.24 9.11
N GLY A 27 7.78 -8.56 9.00
CA GLY A 27 8.89 -9.48 8.71
C GLY A 27 9.51 -9.25 7.32
N ALA A 28 8.69 -8.99 6.29
CA ALA A 28 9.16 -8.66 4.95
C ALA A 28 9.86 -7.29 4.90
N ILE A 29 9.26 -6.27 5.54
CA ILE A 29 9.84 -4.91 5.65
C ILE A 29 11.20 -4.98 6.37
N SER A 30 11.29 -5.71 7.48
CA SER A 30 12.52 -5.85 8.27
C SER A 30 13.62 -6.63 7.54
N ARG A 31 13.28 -7.57 6.64
CA ARG A 31 14.26 -8.36 5.87
C ARG A 31 14.70 -7.66 4.58
N LEU A 32 13.79 -6.96 3.91
CA LEU A 32 14.04 -6.39 2.58
C LEU A 32 14.62 -4.98 2.62
N ARG A 33 14.50 -4.25 3.75
CA ARG A 33 14.97 -2.86 3.90
C ARG A 33 14.58 -1.95 2.73
N THR A 34 13.42 -2.21 2.15
CA THR A 34 12.93 -1.52 0.96
C THR A 34 11.73 -0.66 1.28
N GLN A 35 11.54 0.44 0.55
CA GLN A 35 10.38 1.30 0.73
C GLN A 35 9.11 0.49 0.45
N THR A 36 8.14 0.61 1.33
CA THR A 36 6.90 -0.17 1.31
C THR A 36 5.70 0.72 1.07
N LEU A 37 4.87 0.32 0.11
CA LEU A 37 3.60 0.96 -0.20
C LEU A 37 2.45 0.06 0.26
N ILE A 38 1.55 0.62 1.06
CA ILE A 38 0.34 -0.04 1.54
C ILE A 38 -0.84 0.61 0.84
N LEU A 39 -1.60 -0.19 0.09
CA LEU A 39 -2.76 0.27 -0.65
C LEU A 39 -4.04 -0.06 0.10
N VAL A 40 -4.88 0.96 0.26
CA VAL A 40 -6.18 0.89 0.94
C VAL A 40 -7.27 1.53 0.09
N HIS A 41 -8.53 1.24 0.39
CA HIS A 41 -9.67 1.78 -0.37
C HIS A 41 -10.33 3.01 0.27
N THR A 42 -10.09 3.27 1.56
CA THR A 42 -10.67 4.41 2.31
C THR A 42 -9.60 5.12 3.13
N LEU A 43 -9.88 6.38 3.47
CA LEU A 43 -9.01 7.16 4.36
C LEU A 43 -9.02 6.63 5.80
N ASP A 44 -10.16 6.12 6.28
CA ASP A 44 -10.23 5.52 7.62
C ASP A 44 -9.28 4.33 7.77
N LEU A 45 -9.19 3.48 6.73
CA LEU A 45 -8.20 2.40 6.71
C LEU A 45 -6.77 2.94 6.60
N ALA A 46 -6.56 4.05 5.89
CA ALA A 46 -5.25 4.67 5.80
C ALA A 46 -4.75 5.10 7.18
N GLU A 47 -5.60 5.78 7.96
CA GLU A 47 -5.28 6.21 9.32
C GLU A 47 -5.05 5.03 10.26
N GLN A 48 -5.87 3.97 10.18
CA GLN A 48 -5.63 2.74 10.95
C GLN A 48 -4.27 2.11 10.63
N TRP A 49 -3.86 2.10 9.36
CA TRP A 49 -2.54 1.61 8.96
C TRP A 49 -1.40 2.49 9.47
N ARG A 50 -1.57 3.82 9.46
CA ARG A 50 -0.57 4.75 10.02
C ARG A 50 -0.35 4.47 11.50
N GLU A 51 -1.44 4.26 12.25
CA GLU A 51 -1.39 3.90 13.67
C GLU A 51 -0.68 2.55 13.87
N HIS A 52 -1.03 1.52 13.10
CA HIS A 52 -0.36 0.22 13.18
C HIS A 52 1.13 0.30 12.87
N VAL A 53 1.53 1.08 11.86
CA VAL A 53 2.95 1.28 11.51
C VAL A 53 3.68 1.97 12.66
N ARG A 54 3.06 2.97 13.29
CA ARG A 54 3.59 3.66 14.46
C ARG A 54 3.78 2.72 15.64
N GLU A 55 2.75 1.96 16.01
CA GLU A 55 2.77 1.06 17.16
C GLU A 55 3.70 -0.15 16.98
N ARG A 56 3.75 -0.73 15.78
CA ARG A 56 4.46 -2.00 15.52
C ARG A 56 5.89 -1.81 15.03
N LEU A 57 6.15 -0.71 14.32
CA LEU A 57 7.46 -0.44 13.72
C LEU A 57 8.18 0.77 14.35
N GLY A 58 7.48 1.58 15.15
CA GLY A 58 8.04 2.84 15.67
C GLY A 58 8.34 3.85 14.57
N LEU A 59 7.67 3.73 13.41
CA LEU A 59 7.85 4.58 12.25
C LEU A 59 6.59 5.39 12.01
N GLU A 60 6.76 6.60 11.49
CA GLU A 60 5.64 7.40 11.01
C GLU A 60 5.43 7.15 9.52
N ALA A 61 4.27 6.63 9.13
CA ALA A 61 3.94 6.37 7.74
C ALA A 61 3.50 7.65 7.01
N GLY A 62 3.93 7.78 5.75
CA GLY A 62 3.44 8.83 4.85
C GLY A 62 2.05 8.51 4.32
N LEU A 63 1.35 9.53 3.82
CA LEU A 63 -0.01 9.41 3.27
C LEU A 63 -0.07 9.96 1.84
N VAL A 64 -0.63 9.16 0.94
CA VAL A 64 -1.06 9.59 -0.39
C VAL A 64 -2.56 9.41 -0.52
N GLY A 65 -3.31 10.50 -0.34
CA GLY A 65 -4.76 10.50 -0.23
C GLY A 65 -5.27 11.81 0.34
N ALA A 66 -6.54 12.13 0.13
CA ALA A 66 -7.16 13.36 0.65
C ALA A 66 -6.46 14.70 0.27
N GLY A 67 -5.64 14.71 -0.79
CA GLY A 67 -4.84 15.88 -1.18
C GLY A 67 -3.43 15.90 -0.58
N GLU A 68 -3.08 14.93 0.25
CA GLU A 68 -1.71 14.69 0.72
C GLU A 68 -0.96 13.78 -0.26
N GLU A 69 0.32 14.07 -0.46
CA GLU A 69 1.26 13.28 -1.27
C GLU A 69 2.59 13.07 -0.53
N GLU A 70 2.50 12.75 0.77
CA GLU A 70 3.67 12.56 1.61
C GLU A 70 4.24 11.15 1.47
N VAL A 71 5.50 11.06 1.01
CA VAL A 71 6.19 9.77 0.84
C VAL A 71 7.24 9.57 1.92
N ARG A 72 7.16 8.42 2.59
CA ARG A 72 8.07 7.97 3.65
C ARG A 72 8.49 6.51 3.43
N PRO A 73 9.45 5.96 4.21
CA PRO A 73 9.89 4.58 4.06
C PRO A 73 8.75 3.55 4.09
N VAL A 74 7.70 3.84 4.88
CA VAL A 74 6.38 3.21 4.75
C VAL A 74 5.41 4.29 4.33
N THR A 75 4.68 4.06 3.24
CA THR A 75 3.67 4.98 2.72
C THR A 75 2.35 4.25 2.58
N VAL A 76 1.27 4.85 3.05
CA VAL A 76 -0.10 4.35 2.85
C VAL A 76 -0.75 5.20 1.77
N ALA A 77 -1.38 4.58 0.79
CA ALA A 77 -2.01 5.27 -0.31
C ALA A 77 -3.44 4.77 -0.58
N VAL A 78 -4.35 5.72 -0.80
CA VAL A 78 -5.73 5.43 -1.17
C VAL A 78 -5.77 5.17 -2.67
N VAL A 79 -6.25 3.98 -3.06
CA VAL A 79 -6.30 3.55 -4.48
C VAL A 79 -7.06 4.56 -5.35
N GLN A 80 -8.15 5.13 -4.85
CA GLN A 80 -8.93 6.13 -5.58
C GLN A 80 -8.16 7.43 -5.86
N SER A 81 -7.23 7.81 -4.99
CA SER A 81 -6.38 8.98 -5.18
C SER A 81 -5.33 8.71 -6.25
N LEU A 82 -4.67 7.56 -6.20
CA LEU A 82 -3.69 7.14 -7.22
C LEU A 82 -4.33 6.96 -8.60
N ALA A 83 -5.57 6.49 -8.66
CA ALA A 83 -6.29 6.29 -9.93
C ALA A 83 -6.56 7.58 -10.71
N ARG A 84 -6.43 8.75 -10.08
CA ARG A 84 -6.59 10.07 -10.71
C ARG A 84 -5.29 10.63 -11.26
N TRP A 85 -4.15 10.01 -10.94
CA TRP A 85 -2.85 10.47 -11.43
C TRP A 85 -2.61 10.06 -12.88
N GLU A 86 -1.85 10.87 -13.59
CA GLU A 86 -1.33 10.52 -14.91
C GLU A 86 -0.42 9.29 -14.83
N GLU A 87 -0.40 8.49 -15.90
CA GLU A 87 0.31 7.21 -15.94
C GLU A 87 1.81 7.36 -15.65
N ALA A 88 2.48 8.32 -16.27
CA ALA A 88 3.90 8.58 -16.03
C ALA A 88 4.21 8.97 -14.57
N LYS A 89 3.31 9.73 -13.92
CA LYS A 89 3.45 10.09 -12.49
C LYS A 89 3.27 8.85 -11.62
N LEU A 90 2.25 8.05 -11.92
CA LEU A 90 1.97 6.82 -11.18
C LEU A 90 3.15 5.84 -11.29
N ASP A 91 3.68 5.61 -12.48
CA ASP A 91 4.81 4.70 -12.70
C ASP A 91 6.07 5.17 -11.95
N ALA A 92 6.39 6.46 -12.02
CA ALA A 92 7.52 7.04 -11.29
C ALA A 92 7.35 6.92 -9.78
N PHE A 93 6.13 7.09 -9.26
CA PHE A 93 5.83 6.91 -7.84
C PHE A 93 5.99 5.44 -7.42
N LEU A 94 5.43 4.50 -8.17
CA LEU A 94 5.47 3.07 -7.86
C LEU A 94 6.87 2.49 -7.93
N GLY A 95 7.69 2.97 -8.87
CA GLY A 95 9.10 2.56 -9.00
C GLY A 95 9.97 2.86 -7.76
N ARG A 96 9.47 3.64 -6.80
CA ARG A 96 10.16 3.92 -5.52
C ARG A 96 10.03 2.79 -4.52
N PHE A 97 9.03 1.93 -4.66
CA PHE A 97 8.67 0.92 -3.65
C PHE A 97 9.05 -0.48 -4.12
N GLY A 98 9.84 -1.19 -3.31
CA GLY A 98 10.19 -2.59 -3.57
C GLY A 98 9.24 -3.60 -2.91
N LEU A 99 8.26 -3.13 -2.15
CA LEU A 99 7.22 -3.96 -1.56
C LEU A 99 5.85 -3.27 -1.67
N LEU A 100 4.87 -4.00 -2.19
CA LEU A 100 3.47 -3.58 -2.25
C LEU A 100 2.61 -4.48 -1.35
N VAL A 101 1.84 -3.86 -0.45
CA VAL A 101 0.84 -4.51 0.38
C VAL A 101 -0.54 -4.04 -0.07
N LEU A 102 -1.43 -4.99 -0.37
CA LEU A 102 -2.82 -4.72 -0.72
C LEU A 102 -3.69 -5.11 0.47
N ASP A 103 -4.37 -4.14 1.08
CA ASP A 103 -5.37 -4.42 2.10
C ASP A 103 -6.76 -4.62 1.48
N GLU A 104 -7.53 -5.57 2.02
CA GLU A 104 -8.87 -5.93 1.54
C GLU A 104 -8.95 -6.31 0.03
N ALA A 105 -8.03 -7.16 -0.45
CA ALA A 105 -8.03 -7.67 -1.84
C ALA A 105 -9.37 -8.35 -2.27
N HIS A 106 -10.23 -8.71 -1.33
CA HIS A 106 -11.57 -9.25 -1.55
C HIS A 106 -12.54 -8.24 -2.18
N HIS A 107 -12.39 -6.94 -1.87
CA HIS A 107 -13.18 -5.88 -2.49
C HIS A 107 -12.75 -5.63 -3.94
N ILE A 108 -11.48 -5.90 -4.27
CA ILE A 108 -10.95 -5.78 -5.64
C ILE A 108 -11.46 -6.93 -6.52
N ALA A 109 -11.62 -8.13 -5.94
CA ALA A 109 -12.21 -9.28 -6.65
C ALA A 109 -13.71 -9.09 -6.96
N ALA A 110 -14.44 -8.22 -6.25
CA ALA A 110 -15.86 -7.99 -6.55
C ALA A 110 -16.08 -6.97 -7.69
N SER A 111 -15.16 -6.01 -7.90
CA SER A 111 -15.30 -4.97 -8.93
C SER A 111 -14.56 -5.26 -10.24
N ALA A 112 -13.78 -6.35 -10.32
CA ALA A 112 -13.08 -6.79 -11.53
C ALA A 112 -13.85 -7.85 -12.34
N PHE A 113 -15.02 -8.30 -11.84
CA PHE A 113 -15.85 -9.34 -12.47
C PHE A 113 -17.20 -8.84 -13.00
N HIS A 114 -17.34 -7.53 -13.26
CA HIS A 114 -18.45 -6.99 -14.06
C HIS A 114 -17.98 -5.94 -15.06
#